data_AF-A0A667ZXR2-F1
#
_entry.id   AF-A0A667ZXR2-F1
#
_cell.length_a   1.000
_cell.length_b   1.000
_cell.length_c   1.000
_cell.angle_alpha   90.00
_cell.angle_beta   90.00
_cell.angle_gamma   90.00
#
_symmetry.space_group_name_H-M   'P 1'
#
loop_
_entity.id
_entity.type
_entity.pdbx_description
1 polymer ?
#
loop_
_entity_poly.entity_id
_entity_poly.type
_entity_poly.pdbx_seq_one_letter_code
_entity_poly.pdbx_strand_id
1 'polypeptide(L)'
;MMEEEELEFAEDLEAILHLTPEVQLAIEQVFPSQDPLDRADFNAVEYINTLFPTEQSLANIDDVVNKIRLKIRRLDDNIRTVVRGQTNVGQDGRQALEEAQIAIQQLFGKIKDIKDKAEKSEQMVKEITRDIKQLDHAKRHLTTSITTLNHLHMLAGGVDSLEAMTRKRQYGEVANLLQGVVNVLEHFHKYMGIPQIRQLSERVKAAQSELGTQILADFEEAFPSQGSKVAWLDKIDRRYAWIKRQLVDYEEKYGRMFPEEWCMTERIAVEFCHITRVELAKVMRTRAKEIEVKLLLFAIQRTTNFEGLLAKRFTGCTLTDGPGKKPESPLDSTNPFLEDEPGEDVGTEKEEDLDRPRKPKAPDNPFHGIVSKCFEPHLYVYIESQDKNLGELIDRFVADFRAQGPPKAGTEEGGAVLPSCADLFVYYKKCMVQCSQLSTGEPMIALTTIFQKYLREYAWKILSGNLPKTNSNSGGLTISSLLKEKEGSEAAKFTVDELCLICSILSTAEYCLATTQQLEEKLKEKVDKVLVERINLTGEMDTFST
;
A
#
# COMPACT_ATOMS: atom_id res chain seq x y z
N MET A 1 -115.24 -57.20 14.85
CA MET A 1 -113.88 -56.76 15.17
C MET A 1 -112.83 -57.88 15.09
N MET A 2 -113.19 -59.15 14.86
CA MET A 2 -112.24 -60.22 14.52
C MET A 2 -112.32 -60.66 13.05
N GLU A 3 -113.32 -60.16 12.29
CA GLU A 3 -113.47 -60.42 10.85
C GLU A 3 -112.76 -59.36 9.97
N GLU A 4 -112.33 -58.23 10.52
CA GLU A 4 -111.59 -57.20 9.76
C GLU A 4 -110.07 -57.47 9.73
N GLU A 5 -109.49 -58.17 10.71
CA GLU A 5 -108.05 -58.48 10.74
C GLU A 5 -107.65 -59.67 9.85
N GLU A 6 -108.57 -60.58 9.50
CA GLU A 6 -108.28 -61.68 8.56
C GLU A 6 -108.29 -61.24 7.09
N LEU A 7 -108.94 -60.11 6.76
CA LEU A 7 -108.98 -59.57 5.41
C LEU A 7 -107.72 -58.75 5.07
N GLU A 8 -107.10 -58.06 6.03
CA GLU A 8 -105.84 -57.32 5.82
C GLU A 8 -104.63 -58.25 5.57
N PHE A 9 -104.61 -59.45 6.17
CA PHE A 9 -103.49 -60.38 6.01
C PHE A 9 -103.44 -61.07 4.63
N ALA A 10 -104.55 -61.07 3.89
CA ALA A 10 -104.64 -61.66 2.56
C ALA A 10 -104.12 -60.71 1.47
N GLU A 11 -104.34 -59.40 1.60
CA GLU A 11 -103.86 -58.39 0.64
C GLU A 11 -102.33 -58.23 0.69
N ASP A 12 -101.71 -58.38 1.87
CA ASP A 12 -100.25 -58.30 2.04
C ASP A 12 -99.49 -59.50 1.45
N LEU A 13 -100.14 -60.67 1.27
CA LEU A 13 -99.50 -61.84 0.66
C LEU A 13 -99.47 -61.77 -0.87
N GLU A 14 -100.46 -61.15 -1.51
CA GLU A 14 -100.49 -60.96 -2.96
C GLU A 14 -99.45 -59.94 -3.44
N ALA A 15 -99.04 -58.99 -2.58
CA ALA A 15 -98.00 -58.02 -2.90
C ALA A 15 -96.56 -58.61 -2.94
N ILE A 16 -96.32 -59.77 -2.34
CA ILE A 16 -94.97 -60.36 -2.19
C ILE A 16 -94.52 -61.14 -3.44
N LEU A 17 -95.41 -61.44 -4.39
CA LEU A 17 -95.09 -62.27 -5.57
C LEU A 17 -94.78 -61.51 -6.86
N HIS A 18 -94.70 -60.18 -6.84
CA HIS A 18 -94.25 -59.39 -8.00
C HIS A 18 -92.74 -59.14 -7.97
N LEU A 19 -91.97 -60.12 -8.44
CA LEU A 19 -90.55 -59.96 -8.72
C LEU A 19 -90.35 -58.94 -9.85
N THR A 20 -89.33 -58.09 -9.73
CA THR A 20 -89.00 -57.10 -10.76
C THR A 20 -88.53 -57.78 -12.05
N PRO A 21 -88.83 -57.24 -13.25
CA PRO A 21 -88.55 -57.88 -14.53
C PRO A 21 -87.08 -58.27 -14.72
N GLU A 22 -86.16 -57.47 -14.18
CA GLU A 22 -84.70 -57.68 -14.24
C GLU A 22 -84.25 -58.89 -13.42
N VAL A 23 -84.84 -59.10 -12.24
CA VAL A 23 -84.56 -60.24 -11.37
C VAL A 23 -85.12 -61.52 -11.98
N GLN A 24 -86.30 -61.46 -12.59
CA GLN A 24 -86.89 -62.59 -13.31
C GLN A 24 -86.05 -63.01 -14.52
N LEU A 25 -85.55 -62.04 -15.30
CA LEU A 25 -84.63 -62.28 -16.42
C LEU A 25 -83.30 -62.88 -15.98
N ALA A 26 -82.74 -62.42 -14.85
CA ALA A 26 -81.51 -62.97 -14.29
C ALA A 26 -81.71 -64.41 -13.79
N ILE A 27 -82.86 -64.72 -13.20
CA ILE A 27 -83.21 -66.07 -12.75
C ILE A 27 -83.40 -67.01 -13.95
N GLU A 28 -84.09 -66.58 -15.01
CA GLU A 28 -84.26 -67.38 -16.24
C GLU A 28 -82.93 -67.64 -16.99
N GLN A 29 -81.96 -66.72 -16.93
CA GLN A 29 -80.63 -66.92 -17.51
C GLN A 29 -79.78 -67.93 -16.74
N VAL A 30 -79.90 -67.97 -15.41
CA VAL A 30 -79.09 -68.83 -14.54
C VAL A 30 -79.72 -70.23 -14.38
N PHE A 31 -81.06 -70.31 -14.44
CA PHE A 31 -81.83 -71.55 -14.33
C PHE A 31 -82.90 -71.64 -15.43
N PRO A 32 -82.54 -72.02 -16.68
CA PRO A 32 -83.54 -72.24 -17.73
C PRO A 32 -84.35 -73.51 -17.42
N SER A 33 -85.55 -73.36 -16.86
CA SER A 33 -86.44 -74.49 -16.64
C SER A 33 -87.30 -74.75 -17.89
N GLN A 34 -87.34 -76.01 -18.33
CA GLN A 34 -88.29 -76.48 -19.34
C GLN A 34 -89.47 -77.23 -18.72
N ASP A 35 -89.57 -77.26 -17.38
CA ASP A 35 -90.72 -77.88 -16.71
C ASP A 35 -91.96 -76.98 -16.92
N PRO A 36 -93.05 -77.50 -17.50
CA PRO A 36 -94.27 -76.72 -17.68
C PRO A 36 -94.81 -76.12 -16.38
N LEU A 37 -94.51 -76.74 -15.23
CA LEU A 37 -94.93 -76.29 -13.90
C LEU A 37 -94.26 -74.98 -13.45
N ASP A 38 -93.10 -74.64 -14.03
CA ASP A 38 -92.34 -73.44 -13.64
C ASP A 38 -92.70 -72.21 -14.47
N ARG A 39 -93.65 -72.35 -15.42
CA ARG A 39 -94.12 -71.24 -16.27
C ARG A 39 -95.08 -70.32 -15.53
N ALA A 40 -94.92 -69.01 -15.73
CA ALA A 40 -95.77 -68.00 -15.08
C ALA A 40 -97.26 -68.06 -15.51
N ASP A 41 -97.55 -68.58 -16.69
CA ASP A 41 -98.90 -68.77 -17.25
C ASP A 41 -99.46 -70.19 -17.05
N PHE A 42 -98.89 -70.97 -16.12
CA PHE A 42 -99.26 -72.37 -15.91
C PHE A 42 -100.76 -72.54 -15.64
N ASN A 43 -101.43 -73.22 -16.56
CA ASN A 43 -102.83 -73.60 -16.40
C ASN A 43 -102.93 -75.05 -15.91
N ALA A 44 -103.26 -75.20 -14.63
CA ALA A 44 -103.40 -76.52 -14.00
C ALA A 44 -104.45 -77.41 -14.68
N VAL A 45 -105.55 -76.82 -15.16
CA VAL A 45 -106.63 -77.56 -15.83
C VAL A 45 -106.16 -78.07 -17.19
N GLU A 46 -105.49 -77.23 -17.97
CA GLU A 46 -104.92 -77.61 -19.25
C GLU A 46 -103.85 -78.69 -19.07
N TYR A 47 -102.96 -78.52 -18.09
CA TYR A 47 -101.92 -79.51 -17.78
C TYR A 47 -102.51 -80.86 -17.34
N ILE A 48 -103.51 -80.86 -16.46
CA ILE A 48 -104.21 -82.09 -16.06
C ILE A 48 -104.92 -82.73 -17.27
N ASN A 49 -105.55 -81.92 -18.12
CA ASN A 49 -106.18 -82.42 -19.35
C ASN A 49 -105.14 -82.95 -20.36
N THR A 50 -103.90 -82.45 -20.38
CA THR A 50 -102.84 -83.08 -21.18
C THR A 50 -102.39 -84.43 -20.61
N LEU A 51 -102.48 -84.62 -19.29
CA LEU A 51 -102.15 -85.88 -18.64
C LEU A 51 -103.28 -86.91 -18.77
N PHE A 52 -104.54 -86.45 -18.78
CA PHE A 52 -105.74 -87.29 -18.94
C PHE A 52 -106.69 -86.73 -20.02
N PRO A 53 -106.36 -86.86 -21.32
CA PRO A 53 -107.13 -86.21 -22.40
C PRO A 53 -108.53 -86.79 -22.63
N THR A 54 -108.76 -88.03 -22.20
CA THR A 54 -110.04 -88.73 -22.39
C THR A 54 -110.44 -89.50 -21.13
N GLU A 55 -111.73 -89.77 -20.96
CA GLU A 55 -112.26 -90.44 -19.77
C GLU A 55 -111.64 -91.84 -19.55
N GLN A 56 -111.21 -92.51 -20.61
CA GLN A 56 -110.50 -93.80 -20.54
C GLN A 56 -109.08 -93.67 -19.97
N SER A 57 -108.42 -92.51 -20.11
CA SER A 57 -107.05 -92.29 -19.60
C SER A 57 -106.97 -92.13 -18.09
N LEU A 58 -108.10 -91.85 -17.41
CA LEU A 58 -108.21 -91.83 -15.95
C LEU A 58 -107.88 -93.18 -15.29
N ALA A 59 -107.89 -94.29 -16.04
CA ALA A 59 -107.45 -95.58 -15.55
C ALA A 59 -105.97 -95.58 -15.10
N ASN A 60 -105.13 -94.66 -15.59
CA ASN A 60 -103.70 -94.58 -15.29
C ASN A 60 -103.34 -93.57 -14.19
N ILE A 61 -104.33 -93.09 -13.42
CA ILE A 61 -104.13 -91.99 -12.46
C ILE A 61 -103.14 -92.34 -11.34
N ASP A 62 -103.16 -93.56 -10.83
CA ASP A 62 -102.30 -93.99 -9.73
C ASP A 62 -100.81 -93.99 -10.11
N ASP A 63 -100.47 -94.33 -11.35
CA ASP A 63 -99.09 -94.33 -11.84
C ASP A 63 -98.53 -92.90 -11.95
N VAL A 64 -99.34 -91.96 -12.44
CA VAL A 64 -98.96 -90.55 -12.53
C VAL A 64 -98.79 -89.95 -11.13
N VAL A 65 -99.72 -90.23 -10.21
CA VAL A 65 -99.64 -89.79 -8.81
C VAL A 65 -98.37 -90.34 -8.14
N ASN A 66 -98.03 -91.61 -8.36
CA ASN A 66 -96.83 -92.21 -7.81
C ASN A 66 -95.55 -91.56 -8.37
N LYS A 67 -95.52 -91.25 -9.67
CA LYS A 67 -94.39 -90.55 -10.29
C LYS A 67 -94.19 -89.15 -9.74
N ILE A 68 -95.28 -88.40 -9.51
CA ILE A 68 -95.23 -87.08 -8.89
C ILE A 68 -94.76 -87.17 -7.43
N ARG A 69 -95.29 -88.13 -6.65
CA ARG A 69 -94.84 -88.37 -5.26
C ARG A 69 -93.35 -88.69 -5.17
N LEU A 70 -92.81 -89.46 -6.13
CA LEU A 70 -91.39 -89.78 -6.17
C LEU A 70 -90.52 -88.55 -6.50
N LYS A 71 -90.99 -87.69 -7.42
CA LYS A 71 -90.33 -86.41 -7.72
C LYS A 71 -90.28 -85.50 -6.51
N ILE A 72 -91.39 -85.35 -5.77
CA ILE A 72 -91.47 -84.52 -4.55
C ILE A 72 -90.41 -84.97 -3.53
N ARG A 73 -90.35 -86.26 -3.22
CA ARG A 73 -89.36 -86.79 -2.25
C ARG A 73 -87.92 -86.51 -2.64
N ARG A 74 -87.60 -86.61 -3.94
CA ARG A 74 -86.23 -86.35 -4.43
C ARG A 74 -85.87 -84.87 -4.31
N LEU A 75 -86.82 -83.98 -4.56
CA LEU A 75 -86.61 -82.54 -4.41
C LEU A 75 -86.37 -82.17 -2.94
N ASP A 76 -87.15 -82.73 -2.02
CA ASP A 76 -87.02 -82.49 -0.58
C ASP A 76 -85.62 -82.86 -0.05
N ASP A 77 -85.05 -83.97 -0.52
CA ASP A 77 -83.74 -84.44 -0.05
C ASP A 77 -82.58 -83.56 -0.56
N ASN A 78 -82.70 -83.06 -1.80
CA ASN A 78 -81.76 -82.09 -2.35
C ASN A 78 -81.80 -80.76 -1.60
N ILE A 79 -83.00 -80.23 -1.34
CA ILE A 79 -83.19 -78.98 -0.58
C ILE A 79 -82.56 -79.11 0.81
N ARG A 80 -82.82 -80.22 1.50
CA ARG A 80 -82.27 -80.49 2.84
C ARG A 80 -80.73 -80.45 2.86
N THR A 81 -80.09 -81.03 1.85
CA THR A 81 -78.63 -81.10 1.78
C THR A 81 -78.01 -79.70 1.61
N VAL A 82 -78.57 -78.89 0.71
CA VAL A 82 -78.08 -77.53 0.45
C VAL A 82 -78.30 -76.62 1.65
N VAL A 83 -79.48 -76.67 2.28
CA VAL A 83 -79.81 -75.86 3.46
C VAL A 83 -78.87 -76.17 4.64
N ARG A 84 -78.51 -77.45 4.84
CA ARG A 84 -77.54 -77.83 5.89
C ARG A 84 -76.12 -77.33 5.60
N GLY A 85 -75.67 -77.39 4.35
CA GLY A 85 -74.34 -76.90 3.97
C GLY A 85 -74.17 -75.38 4.15
N GLN A 86 -75.23 -74.62 3.84
CA GLN A 86 -75.25 -73.16 4.01
C GLN A 86 -75.26 -72.71 5.48
N THR A 87 -75.97 -73.43 6.36
CA THR A 87 -76.09 -73.06 7.77
C THR A 87 -74.72 -73.02 8.48
N ASN A 88 -73.85 -74.02 8.25
CA ASN A 88 -72.57 -74.12 8.96
C ASN A 88 -71.55 -73.07 8.49
N VAL A 89 -71.42 -72.89 7.16
CA VAL A 89 -70.47 -71.91 6.59
C VAL A 89 -70.87 -70.48 6.93
N GLY A 90 -72.17 -70.18 7.01
CA GLY A 90 -72.68 -68.88 7.42
C GLY A 90 -72.37 -68.55 8.90
N GLN A 91 -72.39 -69.55 9.77
CA GLN A 91 -72.12 -69.35 11.20
C GLN A 91 -70.63 -69.11 11.47
N ASP A 92 -69.74 -69.92 10.89
CA ASP A 92 -68.28 -69.76 11.05
C ASP A 92 -67.78 -68.43 10.45
N GLY A 93 -68.34 -68.03 9.30
CA GLY A 93 -68.04 -66.74 8.67
C GLY A 93 -68.46 -65.55 9.52
N ARG A 94 -69.62 -65.62 10.21
CA ARG A 94 -70.05 -64.57 11.15
C ARG A 94 -69.13 -64.47 12.36
N GLN A 95 -68.71 -65.60 12.92
CA GLN A 95 -67.85 -65.62 14.10
C GLN A 95 -66.46 -65.02 13.81
N ALA A 96 -65.83 -65.41 12.69
CA ALA A 96 -64.54 -64.87 12.28
C ALA A 96 -64.60 -63.36 12.01
N LEU A 97 -65.71 -62.87 11.44
CA LEU A 97 -65.94 -61.44 11.21
C LEU A 97 -66.07 -60.67 12.54
N GLU A 98 -66.79 -61.23 13.51
CA GLU A 98 -66.97 -60.62 14.83
C GLU A 98 -65.64 -60.54 15.60
N GLU A 99 -64.84 -61.61 15.58
CA GLU A 99 -63.50 -61.64 16.18
C GLU A 99 -62.55 -60.60 15.53
N ALA A 100 -62.57 -60.49 14.20
CA ALA A 100 -61.79 -59.48 13.49
C ALA A 100 -62.24 -58.04 13.84
N GLN A 101 -63.55 -57.80 13.95
CA GLN A 101 -64.10 -56.51 14.33
C GLN A 101 -63.67 -56.09 15.74
N ILE A 102 -63.69 -57.03 16.69
CA ILE A 102 -63.21 -56.80 18.07
C ILE A 102 -61.71 -56.50 18.08
N ALA A 103 -60.89 -57.26 17.34
CA ALA A 103 -59.45 -57.04 17.26
C ALA A 103 -59.09 -55.67 16.65
N ILE A 104 -59.81 -55.26 15.61
CA ILE A 104 -59.66 -53.94 14.98
C ILE A 104 -60.03 -52.83 15.97
N GLN A 105 -61.12 -52.94 16.71
CA GLN A 105 -61.49 -51.97 17.74
C GLN A 105 -60.42 -51.84 18.82
N GLN A 106 -59.86 -52.96 19.29
CA GLN A 106 -58.77 -52.94 20.27
C GLN A 106 -57.50 -52.30 19.72
N LEU A 107 -57.16 -52.53 18.45
CA LEU A 107 -56.02 -51.91 17.79
C LEU A 107 -56.19 -50.39 17.69
N PHE A 108 -57.38 -49.91 17.30
CA PHE A 108 -57.68 -48.47 17.29
C PHE A 108 -57.56 -47.85 18.68
N GLY A 109 -58.01 -48.55 19.72
CA GLY A 109 -57.80 -48.13 21.11
C GLY A 109 -56.32 -47.97 21.45
N LYS A 110 -55.49 -48.98 21.14
CA LYS A 110 -54.05 -48.91 21.40
C LYS A 110 -53.34 -47.81 20.60
N ILE A 111 -53.70 -47.61 19.34
CA ILE A 111 -53.13 -46.53 18.51
C ILE A 111 -53.48 -45.16 19.09
N LYS A 112 -54.73 -44.98 19.53
CA LYS A 112 -55.17 -43.74 20.19
C LYS A 112 -54.39 -43.50 21.48
N ASP A 113 -54.23 -44.52 22.32
CA ASP A 113 -53.45 -44.39 23.56
C ASP A 113 -51.98 -44.04 23.32
N ILE A 114 -51.36 -44.62 22.28
CA ILE A 114 -49.98 -44.30 21.88
C ILE A 114 -49.89 -42.85 21.40
N LYS A 115 -50.84 -42.41 20.57
CA LYS A 115 -50.89 -41.03 20.09
C LYS A 115 -51.01 -40.04 21.25
N ASP A 116 -51.94 -40.29 22.17
CA ASP A 116 -52.17 -39.41 23.33
C ASP A 116 -50.95 -39.38 24.27
N LYS A 117 -50.24 -40.51 24.43
CA LYS A 117 -48.98 -40.55 25.18
C LYS A 117 -47.84 -39.82 24.47
N ALA A 118 -47.73 -39.95 23.15
CA ALA A 118 -46.72 -39.26 22.35
C ALA A 118 -46.92 -37.74 22.41
N GLU A 119 -48.16 -37.26 22.29
CA GLU A 119 -48.50 -35.84 22.37
C GLU A 119 -48.20 -35.26 23.76
N LYS A 120 -48.52 -35.99 24.83
CA LYS A 120 -48.12 -35.62 26.21
C LYS A 120 -46.60 -35.59 26.39
N SER A 121 -45.88 -36.54 25.79
CA SER A 121 -44.41 -36.58 25.82
C SER A 121 -43.80 -35.39 25.07
N GLU A 122 -44.32 -35.05 23.89
CA GLU A 122 -43.90 -33.87 23.13
C GLU A 122 -44.10 -32.58 23.91
N GLN A 123 -45.28 -32.42 24.54
CA GLN A 123 -45.58 -31.26 25.37
C GLN A 123 -44.62 -31.15 26.56
N MET A 124 -44.35 -32.26 27.25
CA MET A 124 -43.39 -32.29 28.36
C MET A 124 -41.97 -31.90 27.90
N VAL A 125 -41.51 -32.40 26.76
CA VAL A 125 -40.18 -32.05 26.21
C VAL A 125 -40.13 -30.57 25.81
N LYS A 126 -41.20 -30.03 25.21
CA LYS A 126 -41.29 -28.59 24.89
C LYS A 126 -41.21 -27.73 26.16
N GLU A 127 -41.85 -28.14 27.24
CA GLU A 127 -41.78 -27.43 28.52
C GLU A 127 -40.38 -27.50 29.15
N ILE A 128 -39.74 -28.67 29.16
CA ILE A 128 -38.37 -28.83 29.69
C ILE A 128 -37.36 -28.02 28.88
N THR A 129 -37.47 -28.01 27.55
CA THR A 129 -36.53 -27.31 26.67
C THR A 129 -36.73 -25.79 26.62
N ARG A 130 -37.93 -25.29 26.95
CA ARG A 130 -38.20 -23.85 27.09
C ARG A 130 -37.29 -23.18 28.11
N ASP A 131 -37.14 -23.82 29.27
CA ASP A 131 -36.38 -23.26 30.40
C ASP A 131 -34.86 -23.31 30.12
N ILE A 132 -34.39 -24.33 29.38
CA ILE A 132 -33.00 -24.41 28.90
C ILE A 132 -32.65 -23.22 28.01
N LYS A 133 -33.55 -22.81 27.11
CA LYS A 133 -33.32 -21.65 26.24
C LYS A 133 -33.23 -20.35 27.04
N GLN A 134 -34.11 -20.16 28.02
CA GLN A 134 -34.03 -19.00 28.92
C GLN A 134 -32.72 -18.98 29.71
N LEU A 135 -32.27 -20.14 30.20
CA LEU A 135 -31.02 -20.27 30.92
C LEU A 135 -29.80 -19.97 30.03
N ASP A 136 -29.82 -20.41 28.77
CA ASP A 136 -28.76 -20.09 27.80
C ASP A 136 -28.71 -18.59 27.48
N HIS A 137 -29.87 -17.95 27.29
CA HIS A 137 -29.95 -16.50 27.18
C HIS A 137 -29.38 -15.81 28.43
N ALA A 138 -29.81 -16.20 29.63
CA ALA A 138 -29.28 -15.63 30.88
C ALA A 138 -27.76 -15.80 30.97
N LYS A 139 -27.24 -17.00 30.69
CA LYS A 139 -25.79 -17.28 30.68
C LYS A 139 -25.06 -16.39 29.68
N ARG A 140 -25.54 -16.29 28.45
CA ARG A 140 -24.90 -15.46 27.40
C ARG A 140 -24.88 -14.00 27.80
N HIS A 141 -26.00 -13.47 28.29
CA HIS A 141 -26.11 -12.08 28.72
C HIS A 141 -25.20 -11.78 29.93
N LEU A 142 -25.13 -12.70 30.91
CA LEU A 142 -24.24 -12.59 32.06
C LEU A 142 -22.77 -12.60 31.63
N THR A 143 -22.36 -13.56 30.78
CA THR A 143 -21.00 -13.63 30.26
C THR A 143 -20.64 -12.34 29.51
N THR A 144 -21.50 -11.86 28.60
CA THR A 144 -21.25 -10.61 27.88
C THR A 144 -21.13 -9.42 28.83
N SER A 145 -21.97 -9.35 29.87
CA SER A 145 -21.92 -8.27 30.86
C SER A 145 -20.63 -8.31 31.68
N ILE A 146 -20.22 -9.49 32.14
CA ILE A 146 -18.98 -9.69 32.90
C ILE A 146 -17.77 -9.30 32.05
N THR A 147 -17.68 -9.78 30.81
CA THR A 147 -16.58 -9.43 29.90
C THR A 147 -16.52 -7.92 29.63
N THR A 148 -17.68 -7.28 29.41
CA THR A 148 -17.75 -5.83 29.18
C THR A 148 -17.31 -5.04 30.41
N LEU A 149 -17.73 -5.45 31.61
CA LEU A 149 -17.31 -4.84 32.87
C LEU A 149 -15.81 -5.01 33.12
N ASN A 150 -15.25 -6.19 32.87
CA ASN A 150 -13.82 -6.43 32.99
C ASN A 150 -13.02 -5.56 32.02
N HIS A 151 -13.45 -5.45 30.75
CA HIS A 151 -12.81 -4.57 29.78
C HIS A 151 -12.93 -3.09 30.19
N LEU A 152 -14.05 -2.67 30.77
CA LEU A 152 -14.20 -1.30 31.28
C LEU A 152 -13.26 -1.02 32.45
N HIS A 153 -13.11 -1.99 33.37
CA HIS A 153 -12.16 -1.91 34.47
C HIS A 153 -10.71 -1.82 33.96
N MET A 154 -10.34 -2.68 33.01
CA MET A 154 -9.03 -2.64 32.35
C MET A 154 -8.80 -1.31 31.64
N LEU A 155 -9.81 -0.76 30.96
CA LEU A 155 -9.72 0.54 30.30
C LEU A 155 -9.47 1.65 31.33
N ALA A 156 -10.31 1.75 32.36
CA ALA A 156 -10.18 2.79 33.38
C ALA A 156 -8.82 2.75 34.09
N GLY A 157 -8.40 1.58 34.60
CA GLY A 157 -7.09 1.42 35.25
C GLY A 157 -5.91 1.58 34.29
N GLY A 158 -6.10 1.20 33.02
CA GLY A 158 -5.13 1.37 31.96
C GLY A 158 -4.89 2.85 31.60
N VAL A 159 -5.96 3.66 31.53
CA VAL A 159 -5.83 5.12 31.31
C VAL A 159 -5.10 5.78 32.48
N ASP A 160 -5.45 5.45 33.72
CA ASP A 160 -4.79 6.04 34.90
C ASP A 160 -3.30 5.68 34.95
N SER A 161 -2.96 4.42 34.63
CA SER A 161 -1.57 3.96 34.55
C SER A 161 -0.81 4.60 33.39
N LEU A 162 -1.47 4.79 32.24
CA LEU A 162 -0.90 5.44 31.05
C LEU A 162 -0.54 6.91 31.35
N GLU A 163 -1.44 7.65 31.99
CA GLU A 163 -1.19 9.04 32.41
C GLU A 163 -0.04 9.11 33.43
N ALA A 164 0.01 8.18 34.39
CA ALA A 164 1.08 8.13 35.37
C ALA A 164 2.46 7.84 34.74
N MET A 165 2.53 6.89 33.80
CA MET A 165 3.79 6.56 33.11
C MET A 165 4.23 7.64 32.11
N THR A 166 3.28 8.33 31.47
CA THR A 166 3.56 9.50 30.62
C THR A 166 4.24 10.62 31.41
N ARG A 167 3.77 10.89 32.64
CA ARG A 167 4.41 11.86 33.55
C ARG A 167 5.83 11.46 33.95
N LYS A 168 6.12 10.16 34.03
CA LYS A 168 7.45 9.62 34.37
C LYS A 168 8.38 9.44 33.18
N ARG A 169 7.91 9.70 31.94
CA ARG A 169 8.69 9.52 30.69
C ARG A 169 9.20 8.09 30.46
N GLN A 170 8.46 7.08 30.92
CA GLN A 170 8.81 5.66 30.74
C GLN A 170 8.31 5.13 29.38
N TYR A 171 8.89 5.60 28.28
CA TYR A 171 8.39 5.33 26.93
C TYR A 171 8.28 3.83 26.56
N GLY A 172 9.22 3.00 27.05
CA GLY A 172 9.22 1.56 26.77
C GLY A 172 8.01 0.81 27.35
N GLU A 173 7.63 1.11 28.59
CA GLU A 173 6.47 0.49 29.25
C GLU A 173 5.15 1.06 28.72
N VAL A 174 5.14 2.37 28.40
CA VAL A 174 4.00 3.06 27.79
C VAL A 174 3.59 2.42 26.48
N ALA A 175 4.53 2.01 25.62
CA ALA A 175 4.21 1.44 24.31
C ALA A 175 3.29 0.19 24.42
N ASN A 176 3.65 -0.75 25.30
CA ASN A 176 2.87 -1.98 25.50
C ASN A 176 1.51 -1.69 26.14
N LEU A 177 1.48 -0.80 27.15
CA LEU A 177 0.22 -0.45 27.80
C LEU A 177 -0.72 0.30 26.85
N LEU A 178 -0.19 1.25 26.07
CA LEU A 178 -0.96 2.01 25.11
C LEU A 178 -1.60 1.10 24.06
N GLN A 179 -0.84 0.13 23.52
CA GLN A 179 -1.39 -0.86 22.59
C GLN A 179 -2.56 -1.64 23.21
N GLY A 180 -2.40 -2.11 24.45
CA GLY A 180 -3.44 -2.82 25.18
C GLY A 180 -4.69 -1.96 25.40
N VAL A 181 -4.51 -0.71 25.84
CA VAL A 181 -5.59 0.25 26.08
C VAL A 181 -6.33 0.59 24.79
N VAL A 182 -5.63 0.78 23.67
CA VAL A 182 -6.23 1.05 22.36
C VAL A 182 -7.04 -0.17 21.87
N ASN A 183 -6.50 -1.38 22.00
CA ASN A 183 -7.24 -2.61 21.64
C ASN A 183 -8.53 -2.78 22.45
N VAL A 184 -8.50 -2.48 23.76
CA VAL A 184 -9.70 -2.52 24.60
C VAL A 184 -10.68 -1.41 24.19
N LEU A 185 -10.18 -0.22 23.89
CA LEU A 185 -10.99 0.91 23.42
C LEU A 185 -11.72 0.58 22.11
N GLU A 186 -11.12 -0.25 21.23
CA GLU A 186 -11.77 -0.70 19.99
C GLU A 186 -13.13 -1.38 20.23
N HIS A 187 -13.19 -2.22 21.27
CA HIS A 187 -14.40 -2.94 21.65
C HIS A 187 -15.50 -1.99 22.19
N PHE A 188 -15.13 -0.78 22.60
CA PHE A 188 -16.04 0.22 23.17
C PHE A 188 -16.58 1.25 22.17
N HIS A 189 -16.21 1.21 20.88
CA HIS A 189 -16.69 2.17 19.86
C HIS A 189 -18.23 2.25 19.79
N LYS A 190 -18.93 1.11 19.92
CA LYS A 190 -20.40 1.05 19.90
C LYS A 190 -21.06 1.71 21.13
N TYR A 191 -20.28 1.93 22.20
CA TYR A 191 -20.75 2.51 23.46
C TYR A 191 -20.33 3.97 23.65
N MET A 192 -19.81 4.64 22.60
CA MET A 192 -19.39 6.04 22.62
C MET A 192 -20.51 7.04 22.90
N GLY A 193 -21.77 6.61 22.92
CA GLY A 193 -22.90 7.40 23.42
C GLY A 193 -22.88 7.63 24.93
N ILE A 194 -22.18 6.78 25.69
CA ILE A 194 -22.08 6.87 27.15
C ILE A 194 -21.01 7.92 27.51
N PRO A 195 -21.35 8.99 28.25
CA PRO A 195 -20.43 10.10 28.54
C PRO A 195 -19.12 9.65 29.21
N GLN A 196 -19.17 8.71 30.15
CA GLN A 196 -18.01 8.23 30.89
C GLN A 196 -17.01 7.49 29.99
N ILE A 197 -17.51 6.68 29.05
CA ILE A 197 -16.66 5.97 28.08
C ILE A 197 -16.04 6.94 27.09
N ARG A 198 -16.81 7.94 26.65
CA ARG A 198 -16.30 9.02 25.80
C ARG A 198 -15.19 9.80 26.50
N GLN A 199 -15.36 10.15 27.77
CA GLN A 199 -14.34 10.83 28.56
C GLN A 199 -13.06 9.99 28.68
N LEU A 200 -13.16 8.68 28.93
CA LEU A 200 -12.01 7.78 28.93
C LEU A 200 -11.30 7.76 27.57
N SER A 201 -12.06 7.71 26.47
CA SER A 201 -11.51 7.78 25.10
C SER A 201 -10.77 9.09 24.84
N GLU A 202 -11.34 10.22 25.28
CA GLU A 202 -10.72 11.54 25.15
C GLU A 202 -9.43 11.65 25.98
N ARG A 203 -9.40 11.08 27.20
CA ARG A 203 -8.19 10.99 28.02
C ARG A 203 -7.09 10.17 27.34
N VAL A 204 -7.42 9.03 26.73
CA VAL A 204 -6.44 8.23 25.95
C VAL A 204 -5.87 9.05 24.79
N LYS A 205 -6.72 9.76 24.04
CA LYS A 205 -6.28 10.63 22.94
C LYS A 205 -5.41 11.79 23.43
N ALA A 206 -5.76 12.41 24.55
CA ALA A 206 -4.96 13.46 25.16
C ALA A 206 -3.58 12.93 25.58
N ALA A 207 -3.51 11.76 26.23
CA ALA A 207 -2.26 11.11 26.58
C ALA A 207 -1.42 10.78 25.35
N GLN A 208 -2.03 10.28 24.25
CA GLN A 208 -1.32 10.04 22.98
C GLN A 208 -0.72 11.33 22.39
N SER A 209 -1.49 12.42 22.38
CA SER A 209 -1.01 13.72 21.90
C SER A 209 0.12 14.25 22.76
N GLU A 210 0.01 14.17 24.09
CA GLU A 210 1.03 14.60 25.03
C GLU A 210 2.31 13.78 24.90
N LEU A 211 2.20 12.45 24.77
CA LEU A 211 3.33 11.56 24.48
C LEU A 211 4.02 11.96 23.17
N GLY A 212 3.26 12.22 22.10
CA GLY A 212 3.84 12.66 20.83
C GLY A 212 4.63 13.95 20.96
N THR A 213 4.04 14.98 21.59
CA THR A 213 4.72 16.25 21.84
C THR A 213 5.94 16.09 22.75
N GLN A 214 5.84 15.28 23.79
CA GLN A 214 6.91 15.03 24.75
C GLN A 214 8.09 14.29 24.11
N ILE A 215 7.83 13.24 23.32
CA ILE A 215 8.86 12.51 22.58
C ILE A 215 9.55 13.43 21.57
N LEU A 216 8.80 14.27 20.84
CA LEU A 216 9.38 15.23 19.91
C LEU A 216 10.25 16.27 20.62
N ALA A 217 9.78 16.83 21.73
CA ALA A 217 10.56 17.78 22.53
C ALA A 217 11.84 17.15 23.11
N ASP A 218 11.74 15.93 23.62
CA ASP A 218 12.90 15.19 24.15
C ASP A 218 13.91 14.84 23.05
N PHE A 219 13.40 14.52 21.86
CA PHE A 219 14.21 14.29 20.69
C PHE A 219 14.92 15.58 20.24
N GLU A 220 14.21 16.71 20.22
CA GLU A 220 14.79 18.04 19.96
C GLU A 220 15.85 18.44 20.99
N GLU A 221 15.61 18.19 22.28
CA GLU A 221 16.55 18.47 23.37
C GLU A 221 17.76 17.52 23.37
N ALA A 222 17.58 16.29 22.89
CA ALA A 222 18.68 15.34 22.72
C ALA A 222 19.69 15.81 21.66
N PHE A 223 19.28 16.65 20.70
CA PHE A 223 20.25 17.32 19.85
C PHE A 223 21.01 18.36 20.67
N PRO A 224 22.36 18.35 20.63
CA PRO A 224 23.16 19.27 21.39
C PRO A 224 22.87 20.71 20.93
N SER A 225 22.01 21.41 21.66
CA SER A 225 21.94 22.87 21.71
C SER A 225 23.17 23.39 22.46
N GLN A 226 24.36 22.98 21.99
CA GLN A 226 25.62 23.46 22.54
C GLN A 226 25.69 24.96 22.27
N GLY A 227 25.56 25.74 23.34
CA GLY A 227 25.51 27.20 23.31
C GLY A 227 26.50 27.80 22.32
N SER A 228 26.11 28.91 21.71
CA SER A 228 26.70 29.60 20.54
C SER A 228 28.24 29.74 20.47
N LYS A 229 28.98 29.45 21.54
CA LYS A 229 30.45 29.46 21.60
C LYS A 229 31.12 28.11 21.29
N VAL A 230 30.45 26.97 21.51
CA VAL A 230 31.03 25.63 21.25
C VAL A 230 30.65 25.09 19.87
N ALA A 231 29.56 25.59 19.28
CA ALA A 231 29.02 25.19 17.98
C ALA A 231 29.53 26.06 16.81
N TRP A 232 30.80 26.48 16.83
CA TRP A 232 31.38 27.19 15.70
C TRP A 232 31.90 26.23 14.62
N LEU A 233 32.18 26.77 13.43
CA LEU A 233 32.55 26.01 12.24
C LEU A 233 33.80 25.12 12.45
N ASP A 234 34.70 25.50 13.36
CA ASP A 234 35.91 24.73 13.68
C ASP A 234 35.62 23.42 14.44
N LYS A 235 34.41 23.30 15.02
CA LYS A 235 33.97 22.11 15.76
C LYS A 235 32.90 21.29 15.01
N ILE A 236 32.67 21.57 13.73
CA ILE A 236 31.66 20.88 12.92
C ILE A 236 31.87 19.36 12.88
N ASP A 237 33.13 18.91 12.90
CA ASP A 237 33.50 17.49 12.99
C ASP A 237 32.97 16.81 14.26
N ARG A 238 32.95 17.52 15.39
CA ARG A 238 32.42 16.99 16.65
C ARG A 238 30.92 16.77 16.56
N ARG A 239 30.21 17.66 15.86
CA ARG A 239 28.77 17.55 15.63
C ARG A 239 28.43 16.32 14.79
N TYR A 240 29.18 16.10 13.71
CA TYR A 240 29.02 14.90 12.87
C TYR A 240 29.49 13.61 13.55
N ALA A 241 30.54 13.66 14.37
CA ALA A 241 30.95 12.51 15.17
C ALA A 241 29.91 12.15 16.24
N TRP A 242 29.29 13.15 16.86
CA TRP A 242 28.25 12.96 17.85
C TRP A 242 27.03 12.25 17.24
N ILE A 243 26.48 12.75 16.12
CA ILE A 243 25.30 12.10 15.51
C ILE A 243 25.63 10.68 15.06
N LYS A 244 26.83 10.44 14.51
CA LYS A 244 27.25 9.08 14.13
C LYS A 244 27.18 8.11 15.31
N ARG A 245 27.67 8.52 16.49
CA ARG A 245 27.58 7.69 17.71
C ARG A 245 26.15 7.52 18.17
N GLN A 246 25.35 8.58 18.15
CA GLN A 246 23.95 8.49 18.56
C GLN A 246 23.11 7.58 17.67
N LEU A 247 23.36 7.56 16.36
CA LEU A 247 22.67 6.65 15.44
C LEU A 247 23.02 5.18 15.77
N VAL A 248 24.28 4.89 16.12
CA VAL A 248 24.70 3.55 16.54
C VAL A 248 24.06 3.16 17.88
N ASP A 249 24.16 4.03 18.89
CA ASP A 249 23.55 3.81 20.21
C ASP A 249 22.03 3.59 20.10
N TYR A 250 21.37 4.33 19.19
CA TYR A 250 19.94 4.18 18.92
C TYR A 250 19.61 2.82 18.30
N GLU A 251 20.35 2.40 17.27
CA GLU A 251 20.13 1.10 16.62
C GLU A 251 20.31 -0.06 17.61
N GLU A 252 21.33 0.00 18.46
CA GLU A 252 21.59 -1.04 19.47
C GLU A 252 20.48 -1.13 20.53
N LYS A 253 20.00 0.01 21.04
CA LYS A 253 19.03 0.05 22.15
C LYS A 253 17.58 -0.08 21.69
N TYR A 254 17.24 0.58 20.59
CA TYR A 254 15.85 0.81 20.18
C TYR A 254 15.55 0.27 18.77
N GLY A 255 16.55 -0.15 17.99
CA GLY A 255 16.36 -0.60 16.61
C GLY A 255 15.33 -1.72 16.46
N ARG A 256 15.29 -2.66 17.43
CA ARG A 256 14.33 -3.78 17.43
C ARG A 256 12.92 -3.41 17.91
N MET A 257 12.72 -2.21 18.45
CA MET A 257 11.41 -1.77 18.95
C MET A 257 10.49 -1.28 17.83
N PHE A 258 11.06 -0.82 16.72
CA PHE A 258 10.31 -0.22 15.61
C PHE A 258 10.37 -1.12 14.38
N PRO A 259 9.29 -1.16 13.56
CA PRO A 259 9.34 -1.83 12.26
C PRO A 259 10.45 -1.26 11.36
N GLU A 260 11.20 -2.12 10.68
CA GLU A 260 12.29 -1.70 9.78
C GLU A 260 11.81 -0.78 8.66
N GLU A 261 10.56 -0.98 8.19
CA GLU A 261 9.89 -0.18 7.17
C GLU A 261 9.73 1.30 7.56
N TRP A 262 9.80 1.64 8.85
CA TRP A 262 9.69 3.02 9.30
C TRP A 262 10.98 3.80 9.05
N CYS A 263 12.10 3.10 8.80
CA CYS A 263 13.42 3.66 8.54
C CYS A 263 13.82 4.70 9.60
N MET A 264 13.57 4.40 10.88
CA MET A 264 13.71 5.38 11.96
C MET A 264 15.11 5.99 12.05
N THR A 265 16.18 5.20 11.88
CA THR A 265 17.56 5.72 11.87
C THR A 265 17.77 6.76 10.75
N GLU A 266 17.21 6.51 9.56
CA GLU A 266 17.29 7.43 8.43
C GLU A 266 16.52 8.72 8.73
N ARG A 267 15.32 8.62 9.32
CA ARG A 267 14.52 9.79 9.74
C ARG A 267 15.26 10.65 10.76
N ILE A 268 15.91 10.03 11.75
CA ILE A 268 16.72 10.75 12.74
C ILE A 268 17.86 11.51 12.06
N ALA A 269 18.53 10.87 11.10
CA ALA A 269 19.62 11.51 10.34
C ALA A 269 19.12 12.68 9.48
N VAL A 270 17.97 12.54 8.81
CA VAL A 270 17.34 13.61 8.03
C VAL A 270 16.96 14.79 8.92
N GLU A 271 16.31 14.54 10.05
CA GLU A 271 15.90 15.60 10.97
C GLU A 271 17.12 16.33 11.56
N PHE A 272 18.15 15.58 11.95
CA PHE A 272 19.44 16.16 12.35
C PHE A 272 20.03 17.10 11.29
N CYS A 273 19.98 16.71 10.01
CA CYS A 273 20.47 17.54 8.92
C CYS A 273 19.65 18.85 8.80
N HIS A 274 18.33 18.80 8.92
CA HIS A 274 17.48 20.00 8.89
C HIS A 274 17.75 20.94 10.06
N ILE A 275 17.79 20.41 11.29
CA ILE A 275 18.13 21.19 12.49
C ILE A 275 19.53 21.82 12.33
N THR A 276 20.51 21.03 11.89
CA THR A 276 21.90 21.49 11.69
C THR A 276 21.98 22.60 10.65
N ARG A 277 21.25 22.49 9.53
CA ARG A 277 21.19 23.55 8.52
C ARG A 277 20.70 24.86 9.13
N VAL A 278 19.60 24.82 9.90
CA VAL A 278 18.99 26.02 10.51
C VAL A 278 19.93 26.66 11.52
N GLU A 279 20.54 25.86 12.40
CA GLU A 279 21.45 26.35 13.42
C GLU A 279 22.73 26.93 12.81
N LEU A 280 23.36 26.25 11.86
CA LEU A 280 24.55 26.75 11.18
C LEU A 280 24.25 28.05 10.42
N ALA A 281 23.12 28.11 9.70
CA ALA A 281 22.71 29.33 9.01
C ALA A 281 22.50 30.52 9.96
N LYS A 282 21.99 30.27 11.18
CA LYS A 282 21.81 31.30 12.21
C LYS A 282 23.14 31.77 12.80
N VAL A 283 24.02 30.81 13.13
CA VAL A 283 25.33 31.06 13.73
C VAL A 283 26.25 31.81 12.77
N MET A 284 26.29 31.40 11.50
CA MET A 284 27.08 32.06 10.45
C MET A 284 26.58 33.48 10.16
N ARG A 285 25.26 33.70 10.15
CA ARG A 285 24.70 35.07 10.04
C ARG A 285 25.11 35.97 11.21
N THR A 286 25.13 35.44 12.43
CA THR A 286 25.44 36.21 13.64
C THR A 286 26.92 36.60 13.71
N ARG A 287 27.81 35.69 13.30
CA ARG A 287 29.28 35.85 13.37
C ARG A 287 29.92 35.98 11.99
N ALA A 288 29.22 36.59 11.04
CA ALA A 288 29.65 36.67 9.64
C ALA A 288 31.05 37.29 9.45
N LYS A 289 31.42 38.25 10.30
CA LYS A 289 32.73 38.93 10.28
C LYS A 289 33.90 38.04 10.74
N GLU A 290 33.61 36.95 11.45
CA GLU A 290 34.61 36.02 11.97
C GLU A 290 34.86 34.84 11.01
N ILE A 291 34.21 34.84 9.84
CA ILE A 291 34.34 33.79 8.84
C ILE A 291 35.56 34.06 7.97
N GLU A 292 36.57 33.21 8.08
CA GLU A 292 37.74 33.20 7.21
C GLU A 292 37.59 32.16 6.09
N VAL A 293 38.22 32.41 4.93
CA VAL A 293 38.12 31.51 3.76
C VAL A 293 38.56 30.07 4.08
N LYS A 294 39.64 29.87 4.83
CA LYS A 294 40.13 28.53 5.19
C LYS A 294 39.13 27.79 6.09
N LEU A 295 38.54 28.49 7.05
CA LEU A 295 37.55 27.94 7.95
C LEU A 295 36.25 27.59 7.23
N LEU A 296 35.81 28.45 6.32
CA LEU A 296 34.62 28.22 5.50
C LEU A 296 34.80 26.99 4.60
N LEU A 297 35.92 26.91 3.88
CA LEU A 297 36.23 25.77 3.01
C LEU A 297 36.35 24.46 3.81
N PHE A 298 36.99 24.52 4.98
CA PHE A 298 37.05 23.39 5.90
C PHE A 298 35.64 22.90 6.28
N ALA A 299 34.76 23.81 6.71
CA ALA A 299 33.41 23.45 7.13
C ALA A 299 32.57 22.87 5.98
N ILE A 300 32.66 23.46 4.78
CA ILE A 300 31.97 22.95 3.58
C ILE A 300 32.45 21.53 3.27
N GLN A 301 33.77 21.31 3.23
CA GLN A 301 34.34 19.98 2.93
C GLN A 301 33.90 18.92 3.94
N ARG A 302 33.90 19.24 5.24
CA ARG A 302 33.43 18.31 6.28
C ARG A 302 31.94 18.01 6.14
N THR A 303 31.13 19.01 5.80
CA THR A 303 29.69 18.87 5.59
C THR A 303 29.37 18.01 4.38
N THR A 304 30.00 18.27 3.23
CA THR A 304 29.76 17.49 2.00
C THR A 304 30.23 16.05 2.16
N ASN A 305 31.35 15.81 2.85
CA ASN A 305 31.80 14.46 3.22
C ASN A 305 30.78 13.73 4.11
N PHE A 306 30.19 14.43 5.08
CA PHE A 306 29.15 13.87 5.94
C PHE A 306 27.88 13.54 5.15
N GLU A 307 27.40 14.45 4.29
CA GLU A 307 26.27 14.18 3.39
C GLU A 307 26.56 12.97 2.48
N GLY A 308 27.79 12.85 1.97
CA GLY A 308 28.23 11.69 1.18
C GLY A 308 28.22 10.37 1.97
N LEU A 309 28.58 10.41 3.26
CA LEU A 309 28.49 9.24 4.14
C LEU A 309 27.03 8.83 4.39
N LEU A 310 26.13 9.79 4.58
CA LEU A 310 24.70 9.50 4.73
C LEU A 310 24.12 8.88 3.46
N ALA A 311 24.50 9.38 2.29
CA ALA A 311 24.10 8.82 0.99
C ALA A 311 24.53 7.36 0.78
N LYS A 312 25.69 6.98 1.35
CA LYS A 312 26.18 5.60 1.30
C LYS A 312 25.45 4.69 2.27
N ARG A 313 25.05 5.22 3.43
CA ARG A 313 24.39 4.45 4.50
C ARG A 313 22.89 4.29 4.27
N PHE A 314 22.26 5.30 3.68
CA PHE A 314 20.80 5.40 3.62
C PHE A 314 20.30 5.48 2.18
N THR A 315 19.11 4.93 1.97
CA THR A 315 18.50 4.87 0.63
C THR A 315 17.93 6.21 0.17
N GLY A 316 17.65 7.12 1.11
CA GLY A 316 17.00 8.40 0.84
C GLY A 316 15.49 8.28 0.68
N CYS A 317 14.89 7.14 1.03
CA CYS A 317 13.45 6.91 0.93
C CYS A 317 12.64 7.86 1.82
N THR A 318 13.25 8.37 2.90
CA THR A 318 12.61 9.32 3.82
C THR A 318 12.58 10.76 3.30
N LEU A 319 13.32 11.05 2.24
CA LEU A 319 13.42 12.38 1.61
C LEU A 319 12.49 12.55 0.40
N THR A 320 12.00 11.44 -0.15
CA THR A 320 11.06 11.44 -1.28
C THR A 320 9.69 11.01 -0.78
N ASP A 321 8.68 11.89 -0.85
CA ASP A 321 7.26 11.58 -0.56
C ASP A 321 6.64 10.64 -1.62
N GLY A 322 7.22 9.45 -1.81
CA GLY A 322 6.74 8.40 -2.70
C GLY A 322 6.44 7.12 -1.92
N PRO A 323 5.39 6.36 -2.29
CA PRO A 323 5.03 5.14 -1.57
C PRO A 323 6.16 4.11 -1.71
N GLY A 324 6.56 3.56 -0.55
CA GLY A 324 7.65 2.60 -0.33
C GLY A 324 8.19 1.88 -1.55
N LYS A 325 9.41 2.23 -1.96
CA LYS A 325 10.29 1.24 -2.56
C LYS A 325 10.65 0.25 -1.45
N LYS A 326 10.28 -1.02 -1.66
CA LYS A 326 10.62 -2.12 -0.76
C LYS A 326 12.13 -2.08 -0.44
N PRO A 327 12.53 -2.21 0.83
CA PRO A 327 13.94 -2.42 1.14
C PRO A 327 14.37 -3.73 0.49
N GLU A 328 15.40 -3.68 -0.36
CA GLU A 328 16.13 -4.90 -0.71
C GLU A 328 16.82 -5.44 0.56
N SER A 329 16.85 -6.76 0.65
CA SER A 329 17.12 -7.60 1.80
C SER A 329 18.51 -7.41 2.46
N PRO A 330 18.74 -8.03 3.63
CA PRO A 330 19.33 -7.38 4.79
C PRO A 330 20.81 -7.02 4.60
N LEU A 331 21.19 -5.79 4.96
CA LEU A 331 22.60 -5.46 5.16
C LEU A 331 23.01 -5.95 6.55
N ASP A 332 23.89 -6.95 6.57
CA ASP A 332 24.60 -7.40 7.76
C ASP A 332 25.32 -6.23 8.45
N SER A 333 25.41 -6.34 9.78
CA SER A 333 26.10 -5.46 10.74
C SER A 333 27.07 -4.44 10.12
N THR A 334 26.56 -3.26 9.76
CA THR A 334 27.31 -2.09 9.30
C THR A 334 28.12 -1.47 10.43
N ASN A 335 29.28 -2.05 10.73
CA ASN A 335 30.29 -1.39 11.54
C ASN A 335 31.47 -0.95 10.65
N PRO A 336 31.46 0.29 10.10
CA PRO A 336 32.43 0.78 9.12
C PRO A 336 33.62 1.49 9.79
N PHE A 337 33.84 1.26 11.09
CA PHE A 337 34.88 1.93 11.88
C PHE A 337 36.16 1.11 12.02
N LEU A 338 36.26 -0.04 11.34
CA LEU A 338 37.55 -0.67 11.07
C LEU A 338 38.12 0.01 9.82
N GLU A 339 39.11 0.85 10.06
CA GLU A 339 39.92 1.51 9.05
C GLU A 339 40.59 0.46 8.16
N ASP A 340 40.42 0.56 6.83
CA ASP A 340 41.41 0.07 5.88
C ASP A 340 41.75 1.22 4.93
N GLU A 341 43.02 1.61 5.00
CA GLU A 341 43.75 2.55 4.13
C GLU A 341 43.65 2.17 2.63
N PRO A 342 43.97 3.09 1.69
CA PRO A 342 43.68 2.91 0.28
C PRO A 342 44.64 1.90 -0.36
N GLY A 343 44.12 0.71 -0.69
CA GLY A 343 44.84 -0.36 -1.37
C GLY A 343 44.13 -0.86 -2.61
N GLU A 344 44.77 -0.59 -3.76
CA GLU A 344 44.85 -1.39 -4.98
C GLU A 344 43.57 -1.96 -5.65
N ASP A 345 43.30 -1.36 -6.81
CA ASP A 345 42.85 -1.96 -8.06
C ASP A 345 42.99 -3.49 -8.15
N VAL A 346 41.86 -4.20 -8.21
CA VAL A 346 41.77 -5.50 -8.88
C VAL A 346 40.45 -5.57 -9.65
N GLY A 347 40.60 -5.59 -10.97
CA GLY A 347 39.52 -5.62 -11.93
C GLY A 347 38.59 -6.82 -11.82
N THR A 348 37.36 -6.60 -12.25
CA THR A 348 36.51 -7.65 -12.81
C THR A 348 35.77 -7.06 -14.01
N GLU A 349 36.31 -7.36 -15.18
CA GLU A 349 35.67 -7.16 -16.47
C GLU A 349 34.35 -7.94 -16.48
N LYS A 350 33.24 -7.25 -16.77
CA LYS A 350 32.03 -7.88 -17.29
C LYS A 350 31.54 -7.09 -18.49
N GLU A 351 31.47 -7.82 -19.59
CA GLU A 351 31.18 -7.41 -20.97
C GLU A 351 30.01 -6.45 -21.11
N GLU A 352 30.21 -5.45 -21.97
CA GLU A 352 29.22 -4.49 -22.43
C GLU A 352 28.25 -5.13 -23.42
N ASP A 353 26.95 -5.13 -23.10
CA ASP A 353 25.88 -5.36 -24.08
C ASP A 353 25.34 -4.00 -24.57
N LEU A 354 25.74 -3.66 -25.79
CA LEU A 354 25.43 -2.43 -26.52
C LEU A 354 24.14 -2.62 -27.33
N ASP A 355 22.96 -2.31 -26.78
CA ASP A 355 21.87 -1.63 -27.52
C ASP A 355 20.61 -1.43 -26.67
N ARG A 356 20.51 -0.30 -25.92
CA ARG A 356 19.24 0.37 -25.57
C ARG A 356 19.49 1.85 -25.28
N PRO A 357 18.64 2.79 -25.74
CA PRO A 357 18.76 4.19 -25.38
C PRO A 357 18.49 4.35 -23.88
N ARG A 358 19.55 4.53 -23.09
CA ARG A 358 19.46 4.79 -21.65
C ARG A 358 18.82 6.17 -21.44
N LYS A 359 17.61 6.17 -20.88
CA LYS A 359 16.96 7.37 -20.32
C LYS A 359 17.89 8.02 -19.27
N PRO A 360 17.88 9.36 -19.11
CA PRO A 360 18.81 10.06 -18.24
C PRO A 360 18.64 9.64 -16.78
N LYS A 361 19.76 9.31 -16.13
CA LYS A 361 19.88 9.02 -14.69
C LYS A 361 19.33 10.21 -13.89
N ALA A 362 18.54 9.95 -12.86
CA ALA A 362 18.21 10.91 -11.82
C ALA A 362 18.59 10.33 -10.45
N PRO A 363 19.06 11.15 -9.49
CA PRO A 363 20.18 12.07 -9.60
C PRO A 363 21.19 11.83 -8.46
N ASP A 364 22.15 12.75 -8.35
CA ASP A 364 23.02 13.03 -7.22
C ASP A 364 22.53 12.57 -5.84
N ASN A 365 23.49 12.13 -5.02
CA ASN A 365 23.40 11.92 -3.56
C ASN A 365 22.13 12.55 -2.93
N PRO A 366 21.17 11.76 -2.40
CA PRO A 366 19.91 12.25 -1.85
C PRO A 366 20.07 13.27 -0.70
N PHE A 367 21.17 13.18 0.04
CA PHE A 367 21.49 14.06 1.16
C PHE A 367 22.27 15.31 0.73
N HIS A 368 22.68 15.39 -0.54
CA HIS A 368 23.43 16.52 -1.06
C HIS A 368 22.64 17.83 -0.95
N GLY A 369 23.23 18.81 -0.27
CA GLY A 369 22.63 20.12 -0.15
C GLY A 369 21.58 20.25 0.96
N ILE A 370 21.34 19.23 1.78
CA ILE A 370 20.42 19.36 2.92
C ILE A 370 21.03 20.30 3.97
N VAL A 371 22.32 20.18 4.24
CA VAL A 371 23.09 21.06 5.14
C VAL A 371 23.95 22.01 4.32
N SER A 372 24.71 21.51 3.34
CA SER A 372 25.76 22.27 2.63
C SER A 372 25.26 23.54 1.91
N LYS A 373 23.99 23.59 1.51
CA LYS A 373 23.39 24.82 0.95
C LYS A 373 23.37 26.02 1.91
N CYS A 374 23.49 25.81 3.23
CA CYS A 374 23.54 26.95 4.17
C CYS A 374 24.81 27.79 4.04
N PHE A 375 25.87 27.28 3.41
CA PHE A 375 27.13 27.99 3.23
C PHE A 375 27.11 28.96 2.03
N GLU A 376 26.21 28.78 1.07
CA GLU A 376 26.18 29.57 -0.18
C GLU A 376 26.10 31.09 0.04
N PRO A 377 25.24 31.61 0.96
CA PRO A 377 25.16 33.05 1.22
C PRO A 377 26.45 33.66 1.79
N HIS A 378 27.40 32.81 2.21
CA HIS A 378 28.66 33.21 2.82
C HIS A 378 29.87 32.95 1.91
N LEU A 379 29.65 32.44 0.70
CA LEU A 379 30.72 32.20 -0.29
C LEU A 379 31.34 33.50 -0.82
N TYR A 380 30.75 34.68 -0.56
CA TYR A 380 31.39 35.96 -0.89
C TYR A 380 32.79 36.10 -0.26
N VAL A 381 33.03 35.51 0.92
CA VAL A 381 34.35 35.49 1.57
C VAL A 381 35.40 34.76 0.73
N TYR A 382 34.99 33.67 0.06
CA TYR A 382 35.85 32.96 -0.88
C TYR A 382 36.14 33.80 -2.12
N ILE A 383 35.11 34.44 -2.67
CA ILE A 383 35.19 35.29 -3.86
C ILE A 383 36.10 36.51 -3.61
N GLU A 384 35.96 37.21 -2.48
CA GLU A 384 36.84 38.32 -2.08
C GLU A 384 38.30 37.86 -1.91
N SER A 385 38.52 36.66 -1.36
CA SER A 385 39.86 36.10 -1.29
C SER A 385 40.43 35.79 -2.67
N GLN A 386 39.63 35.32 -3.63
CA GLN A 386 40.10 35.10 -5.00
C GLN A 386 40.43 36.42 -5.70
N ASP A 387 39.62 37.47 -5.49
CA ASP A 387 39.89 38.82 -6.02
C ASP A 387 41.26 39.31 -5.52
N LYS A 388 41.49 39.27 -4.21
CA LYS A 388 42.78 39.68 -3.62
C LYS A 388 43.97 38.89 -4.17
N ASN A 389 43.86 37.55 -4.22
CA ASN A 389 44.94 36.70 -4.72
C ASN A 389 45.26 36.97 -6.20
N LEU A 390 44.24 37.21 -7.03
CA LEU A 390 44.43 37.56 -8.44
C LEU A 390 45.06 38.94 -8.61
N GLY A 391 44.68 39.91 -7.77
CA GLY A 391 45.35 41.21 -7.73
C GLY A 391 46.85 41.09 -7.45
N GLU A 392 47.20 40.35 -6.39
CA GLU A 392 48.60 40.06 -6.05
C GLU A 392 49.34 39.30 -7.16
N LEU A 393 48.65 38.39 -7.86
CA LEU A 393 49.21 37.64 -8.99
C LEU A 393 49.52 38.56 -10.19
N ILE A 394 48.59 39.46 -10.56
CA ILE A 394 48.81 40.43 -11.64
C ILE A 394 49.94 41.40 -11.28
N ASP A 395 49.96 41.93 -10.06
CA ASP A 395 51.02 42.86 -9.64
C ASP A 395 52.39 42.17 -9.62
N ARG A 396 52.45 40.88 -9.25
CA ARG A 396 53.64 40.06 -9.38
C ARG A 396 54.07 39.88 -10.83
N PHE A 397 53.15 39.58 -11.75
CA PHE A 397 53.48 39.49 -13.18
C PHE A 397 54.04 40.81 -13.72
N VAL A 398 53.50 41.96 -13.29
CA VAL A 398 54.04 43.28 -13.68
C VAL A 398 55.47 43.47 -13.15
N ALA A 399 55.73 43.08 -11.90
CA ALA A 399 57.05 43.18 -11.29
C ALA A 399 58.07 42.25 -11.96
N ASP A 400 57.69 41.00 -12.21
CA ASP A 400 58.54 39.99 -12.86
C ASP A 400 58.89 40.41 -14.29
N PHE A 401 57.90 40.94 -15.04
CA PHE A 401 58.13 41.48 -16.38
C PHE A 401 59.10 42.66 -16.39
N ARG A 402 58.97 43.58 -15.43
CA ARG A 402 59.92 44.71 -15.27
C ARG A 402 61.34 44.26 -14.89
N ALA A 403 61.46 43.19 -14.12
CA ALA A 403 62.75 42.67 -13.66
C ALA A 403 63.48 41.87 -14.74
N GLN A 404 62.76 41.05 -15.52
CA GLN A 404 63.33 40.21 -16.57
C GLN A 404 63.64 41.00 -17.84
N GLY A 405 62.93 42.11 -18.08
CA GLY A 405 63.07 42.93 -19.28
C GLY A 405 62.40 42.30 -20.51
N PRO A 406 62.38 43.00 -21.66
CA PRO A 406 61.80 42.47 -22.90
C PRO A 406 62.51 41.18 -23.35
N PRO A 407 61.78 40.24 -23.99
CA PRO A 407 62.36 39.01 -24.51
C PRO A 407 63.49 39.34 -25.49
N LYS A 408 64.72 38.92 -25.16
CA LYS A 408 65.93 39.27 -25.90
C LYS A 408 65.94 38.59 -27.28
N ALA A 409 66.31 39.33 -28.32
CA ALA A 409 66.49 38.75 -29.65
C ALA A 409 67.68 37.76 -29.67
N GLY A 410 67.42 36.46 -29.82
CA GLY A 410 68.45 35.43 -29.99
C GLY A 410 68.21 34.09 -29.28
N THR A 411 67.22 33.98 -28.40
CA THR A 411 66.68 32.70 -27.93
C THR A 411 65.59 32.21 -28.88
N GLU A 412 65.36 30.89 -28.98
CA GLU A 412 64.24 30.28 -29.73
C GLU A 412 62.84 30.77 -29.24
N GLU A 413 62.81 31.62 -28.21
CA GLU A 413 61.63 32.20 -27.56
C GLU A 413 61.21 33.56 -28.15
N GLY A 414 61.90 34.07 -29.17
CA GLY A 414 61.49 35.31 -29.85
C GLY A 414 60.13 35.17 -30.52
N GLY A 415 59.09 35.81 -29.96
CA GLY A 415 57.70 35.66 -30.40
C GLY A 415 56.89 34.59 -29.66
N ALA A 416 57.44 33.95 -28.63
CA ALA A 416 56.72 33.00 -27.79
C ALA A 416 55.71 33.71 -26.86
N VAL A 417 54.66 32.96 -26.48
CA VAL A 417 53.65 33.39 -25.51
C VAL A 417 54.28 33.63 -24.14
N LEU A 418 53.93 34.75 -23.50
CA LEU A 418 54.42 35.09 -22.17
C LEU A 418 53.98 34.03 -21.14
N PRO A 419 54.91 33.49 -20.32
CA PRO A 419 54.59 32.50 -19.29
C PRO A 419 53.50 32.95 -18.31
N SER A 420 53.41 34.27 -18.07
CA SER A 420 52.39 34.87 -17.22
C SER A 420 50.94 34.63 -17.68
N CYS A 421 50.68 34.49 -19.00
CA CYS A 421 49.32 34.17 -19.47
C CYS A 421 48.98 32.70 -19.16
N ALA A 422 49.94 31.77 -19.31
CA ALA A 422 49.73 30.37 -18.95
C ALA A 422 49.44 30.20 -17.45
N ASP A 423 50.22 30.85 -16.58
CA ASP A 423 50.01 30.82 -15.13
C ASP A 423 48.66 31.41 -14.71
N LEU A 424 48.21 32.50 -15.37
CA LEU A 424 46.90 33.11 -15.13
C LEU A 424 45.75 32.12 -15.44
N PHE A 425 45.78 31.47 -16.60
CA PHE A 425 44.72 30.53 -16.99
C PHE A 425 44.75 29.23 -16.19
N VAL A 426 45.94 28.76 -15.76
CA VAL A 426 46.04 27.65 -14.79
C VAL A 426 45.39 28.03 -13.46
N TYR A 427 45.59 29.26 -12.99
CA TYR A 427 44.95 29.75 -11.77
C TYR A 427 43.42 29.84 -11.95
N TYR A 428 42.93 30.40 -13.06
CA TYR A 428 41.49 30.43 -13.35
C TYR A 428 40.86 29.05 -13.40
N LYS A 429 41.52 28.08 -14.03
CA LYS A 429 41.08 26.68 -14.04
C LYS A 429 40.97 26.14 -12.62
N LYS A 430 41.95 26.39 -11.76
CA LYS A 430 41.94 25.96 -10.35
C LYS A 430 40.76 26.58 -9.58
N CYS A 431 40.56 27.89 -9.70
CA CYS A 431 39.46 28.60 -9.02
C CYS A 431 38.09 28.15 -9.52
N MET A 432 37.94 27.91 -10.83
CA MET A 432 36.70 27.42 -11.44
C MET A 432 36.36 26.01 -10.95
N VAL A 433 37.33 25.09 -10.96
CA VAL A 433 37.14 23.72 -10.46
C VAL A 433 36.74 23.75 -8.99
N GLN A 434 37.48 24.50 -8.17
CA GLN A 434 37.18 24.63 -6.75
C GLN A 434 35.79 25.25 -6.52
N CYS A 435 35.45 26.34 -7.20
CA CYS A 435 34.14 26.98 -7.05
C CYS A 435 33.00 26.04 -7.47
N SER A 436 33.17 25.26 -8.54
CA SER A 436 32.15 24.30 -8.99
C SER A 436 31.87 23.17 -7.99
N GLN A 437 32.83 22.89 -7.09
CA GLN A 437 32.62 21.96 -5.98
C GLN A 437 31.91 22.60 -4.78
N LEU A 438 31.92 23.94 -4.68
CA LEU A 438 31.32 24.69 -3.58
C LEU A 438 29.90 25.15 -3.90
N SER A 439 29.66 25.61 -5.13
CA SER A 439 28.34 26.04 -5.63
C SER A 439 28.35 26.17 -7.15
N THR A 440 27.20 25.91 -7.78
CA THR A 440 26.92 26.13 -9.20
C THR A 440 26.04 27.36 -9.45
N GLY A 441 25.69 28.11 -8.39
CA GLY A 441 24.78 29.26 -8.41
C GLY A 441 25.48 30.62 -8.55
N GLU A 442 24.95 31.65 -7.88
CA GLU A 442 25.45 33.04 -7.90
C GLU A 442 26.96 33.20 -7.62
N PRO A 443 27.61 32.44 -6.72
CA PRO A 443 29.06 32.54 -6.50
C PRO A 443 29.89 32.27 -7.78
N MET A 444 29.42 31.39 -8.67
CA MET A 444 30.08 31.13 -9.95
C MET A 444 30.04 32.34 -10.88
N ILE A 445 28.94 33.11 -10.86
CA ILE A 445 28.80 34.35 -11.63
C ILE A 445 29.70 35.44 -11.05
N ALA A 446 29.77 35.55 -9.72
CA ALA A 446 30.68 36.47 -9.06
C ALA A 446 32.15 36.16 -9.39
N LEU A 447 32.54 34.87 -9.42
CA LEU A 447 33.86 34.45 -9.84
C LEU A 447 34.15 34.80 -11.31
N THR A 448 33.17 34.61 -12.19
CA THR A 448 33.29 34.99 -13.61
C THR A 448 33.53 36.49 -13.76
N THR A 449 32.87 37.32 -12.94
CA THR A 449 33.07 38.78 -12.93
C THR A 449 34.49 39.16 -12.50
N ILE A 450 35.08 38.42 -11.56
CA ILE A 450 36.48 38.59 -11.17
C ILE A 450 37.42 38.22 -12.32
N PHE A 451 37.15 37.10 -13.01
CA PHE A 451 37.95 36.71 -14.18
C PHE A 451 37.89 37.77 -15.28
N GLN A 452 36.71 38.34 -15.55
CA GLN A 452 36.56 39.47 -16.49
C GLN A 452 37.45 40.65 -16.09
N LYS A 453 37.36 41.09 -14.83
CA LYS A 453 38.17 42.20 -14.29
C LYS A 453 39.66 41.96 -14.50
N TYR A 454 40.17 40.78 -14.13
CA TYR A 454 41.60 40.49 -14.22
C TYR A 454 42.10 40.14 -15.62
N LEU A 455 41.24 39.68 -16.53
CA LEU A 455 41.58 39.60 -17.96
C LEU A 455 41.79 41.00 -18.54
N ARG A 456 40.92 41.97 -18.20
CA ARG A 456 41.10 43.37 -18.62
C ARG A 456 42.33 44.01 -17.98
N GLU A 457 42.57 43.76 -16.69
CA GLU A 457 43.79 44.26 -16.03
C GLU A 457 45.06 43.64 -16.63
N TYR A 458 45.05 42.35 -16.98
CA TYR A 458 46.17 41.70 -17.66
C TYR A 458 46.42 42.31 -19.04
N ALA A 459 45.35 42.47 -19.85
CA ALA A 459 45.44 43.14 -21.15
C ALA A 459 46.01 44.55 -21.02
N TRP A 460 45.53 45.35 -20.06
CA TRP A 460 45.95 46.73 -19.91
C TRP A 460 47.34 46.90 -19.27
N LYS A 461 47.64 46.22 -18.16
CA LYS A 461 48.89 46.39 -17.40
C LYS A 461 50.08 45.66 -18.03
N ILE A 462 49.86 44.49 -18.65
CA ILE A 462 50.93 43.64 -19.18
C ILE A 462 51.06 43.80 -20.69
N LEU A 463 49.96 43.66 -21.46
CA LEU A 463 50.04 43.70 -22.92
C LEU A 463 50.15 45.15 -23.43
N SER A 464 49.11 45.97 -23.25
CA SER A 464 49.10 47.34 -23.76
C SER A 464 50.06 48.28 -23.02
N GLY A 465 50.21 48.09 -21.71
CA GLY A 465 51.06 48.93 -20.86
C GLY A 465 52.56 48.86 -21.19
N ASN A 466 52.99 47.79 -21.85
CA ASN A 466 54.39 47.56 -22.24
C ASN A 466 54.62 47.68 -23.76
N LEU A 467 53.61 48.08 -24.54
CA LEU A 467 53.83 48.42 -25.96
C LEU A 467 54.79 49.62 -26.07
N PRO A 468 55.76 49.60 -27.01
CA PRO A 468 56.65 50.73 -27.26
C PRO A 468 55.83 51.99 -27.56
N LYS A 469 56.12 53.12 -26.90
CA LYS A 469 55.40 54.39 -27.16
C LYS A 469 56.08 55.13 -28.32
N THR A 470 55.34 55.42 -29.39
CA THR A 470 55.84 56.28 -30.48
C THR A 470 55.91 57.74 -30.02
N ASN A 471 56.98 58.45 -30.37
CA ASN A 471 57.27 59.82 -29.93
C ASN A 471 56.41 60.91 -30.64
N SER A 472 55.26 60.56 -31.21
CA SER A 472 54.32 61.52 -31.82
C SER A 472 53.06 61.71 -30.95
N ASN A 473 52.67 62.97 -30.77
CA ASN A 473 51.65 63.44 -29.84
C ASN A 473 50.38 62.56 -29.72
N SER A 474 50.11 62.13 -28.48
CA SER A 474 48.78 61.85 -27.90
C SER A 474 47.85 60.85 -28.60
N GLY A 475 48.37 59.75 -29.11
CA GLY A 475 47.58 58.55 -29.41
C GLY A 475 48.36 57.30 -29.05
N GLY A 476 47.91 56.52 -28.06
CA GLY A 476 48.55 55.26 -27.72
C GLY A 476 48.55 54.30 -28.91
N LEU A 477 49.64 53.57 -29.12
CA LEU A 477 49.68 52.45 -30.05
C LEU A 477 48.72 51.36 -29.53
N THR A 478 47.65 51.10 -30.27
CA THR A 478 46.76 49.96 -30.04
C THR A 478 47.20 48.79 -30.91
N ILE A 479 46.91 47.55 -30.52
CA ILE A 479 47.24 46.34 -31.30
C ILE A 479 46.67 46.45 -32.73
N SER A 480 45.48 47.02 -32.88
CA SER A 480 44.79 47.31 -34.14
C SER A 480 45.52 48.31 -35.03
N SER A 481 46.27 49.24 -34.44
CA SER A 481 47.04 50.24 -35.19
C SER A 481 48.36 49.67 -35.75
N LEU A 482 48.90 48.62 -35.13
CA LEU A 482 50.04 47.85 -35.64
C LEU A 482 49.62 46.90 -36.78
N LEU A 483 48.39 46.39 -36.76
CA LEU A 483 47.86 45.47 -37.78
C LEU A 483 47.22 46.17 -38.99
N LYS A 484 46.71 47.41 -38.83
CA LYS A 484 46.20 48.21 -39.97
C LYS A 484 47.35 48.95 -40.65
N GLU A 485 47.93 48.33 -41.67
CA GLU A 485 48.76 49.06 -42.65
C GLU A 485 47.90 50.13 -43.33
N LYS A 486 48.05 51.39 -42.91
CA LYS A 486 47.55 52.53 -43.66
C LYS A 486 48.69 52.95 -44.58
N GLU A 487 48.58 52.59 -45.86
CA GLU A 487 49.47 53.02 -46.93
C GLU A 487 49.75 54.53 -46.80
N GLY A 488 50.96 54.90 -46.38
CA GLY A 488 51.43 56.29 -46.38
C GLY A 488 51.85 56.92 -45.05
N SER A 489 51.90 56.20 -43.92
CA SER A 489 52.50 56.73 -42.68
C SER A 489 53.95 56.26 -42.53
N GLU A 490 54.88 57.15 -42.18
CA GLU A 490 56.28 56.78 -41.89
C GLU A 490 56.32 55.61 -40.92
N ALA A 491 56.79 54.44 -41.37
CA ALA A 491 56.89 53.25 -40.54
C ALA A 491 57.77 53.59 -39.33
N ALA A 492 57.20 53.48 -38.13
CA ALA A 492 57.95 53.63 -36.89
C ALA A 492 59.13 52.63 -36.92
N LYS A 493 60.35 53.13 -36.85
CA LYS A 493 61.56 52.29 -36.83
C LYS A 493 61.70 51.68 -35.44
N PHE A 494 61.12 50.49 -35.25
CA PHE A 494 61.29 49.69 -34.04
C PHE A 494 62.66 48.99 -34.06
N THR A 495 63.30 48.87 -32.90
CA THR A 495 64.49 48.04 -32.69
C THR A 495 64.13 46.54 -32.75
N VAL A 496 65.13 45.68 -32.98
CA VAL A 496 64.90 44.22 -33.06
C VAL A 496 64.32 43.65 -31.76
N ASP A 497 64.73 44.18 -30.61
CA ASP A 497 64.19 43.80 -29.30
C ASP A 497 62.74 44.30 -29.10
N GLU A 498 62.39 45.48 -29.61
CA GLU A 498 61.01 45.99 -29.61
C GLU A 498 60.10 45.18 -30.54
N LEU A 499 60.59 44.74 -31.71
CA LEU A 499 59.86 43.84 -32.60
C LEU A 499 59.62 42.47 -31.96
N CYS A 500 60.63 41.93 -31.27
CA CYS A 500 60.51 40.68 -30.51
C CYS A 500 59.43 40.78 -29.42
N LEU A 501 59.45 41.89 -28.66
CA LEU A 501 58.44 42.19 -27.64
C LEU A 501 57.03 42.31 -28.24
N ILE A 502 56.87 43.04 -29.34
CA ILE A 502 55.58 43.19 -30.02
C ILE A 502 55.06 41.82 -30.48
N CYS A 503 55.91 40.99 -31.11
CA CYS A 503 55.53 39.64 -31.53
C CYS A 503 55.10 38.78 -30.33
N SER A 504 55.85 38.78 -29.23
CA SER A 504 55.45 38.03 -28.01
C SER A 504 54.14 38.53 -27.41
N ILE A 505 53.89 39.84 -27.40
CA ILE A 505 52.61 40.42 -26.94
C ILE A 505 51.46 39.98 -27.85
N LEU A 506 51.63 40.02 -29.17
CA LEU A 506 50.60 39.61 -30.13
C LEU A 506 50.30 38.11 -30.04
N SER A 507 51.33 37.26 -30.00
CA SER A 507 51.17 35.81 -29.77
C SER A 507 50.46 35.53 -28.45
N THR A 508 50.77 36.31 -27.41
CA THR A 508 50.11 36.19 -26.11
C THR A 508 48.65 36.65 -26.17
N ALA A 509 48.35 37.74 -26.88
CA ALA A 509 46.98 38.22 -27.05
C ALA A 509 46.11 37.21 -27.81
N GLU A 510 46.64 36.62 -28.89
CA GLU A 510 45.95 35.56 -29.64
C GLU A 510 45.73 34.31 -28.78
N TYR A 511 46.73 33.91 -27.99
CA TYR A 511 46.59 32.80 -27.05
C TYR A 511 45.56 33.08 -25.94
N CYS A 512 45.59 34.28 -25.34
CA CYS A 512 44.64 34.64 -24.29
C CYS A 512 43.22 34.80 -24.88
N LEU A 513 43.04 35.22 -26.14
CA LEU A 513 41.75 35.22 -26.86
C LEU A 513 41.18 33.80 -26.98
N ALA A 514 41.96 32.87 -27.56
CA ALA A 514 41.52 31.49 -27.76
C ALA A 514 41.23 30.77 -26.42
N THR A 515 42.05 31.04 -25.40
CA THR A 515 41.89 30.43 -24.08
C THR A 515 40.73 31.07 -23.29
N THR A 516 40.41 32.35 -23.50
CA THR A 516 39.22 33.00 -22.92
C THR A 516 37.94 32.39 -23.47
N GLN A 517 37.90 32.08 -24.78
CA GLN A 517 36.77 31.36 -25.38
C GLN A 517 36.54 30.00 -24.72
N GLN A 518 37.61 29.21 -24.58
CA GLN A 518 37.54 27.89 -23.92
C GLN A 518 37.12 28.01 -22.45
N LEU A 519 37.58 29.05 -21.75
CA LEU A 519 37.18 29.33 -20.38
C LEU A 519 35.68 29.65 -20.28
N GLU A 520 35.13 30.45 -21.20
CA GLU A 520 33.71 30.77 -21.24
C GLU A 520 32.86 29.51 -21.42
N GLU A 521 33.22 28.64 -22.36
CA GLU A 521 32.55 27.36 -22.58
C GLU A 521 32.57 26.49 -21.32
N LYS A 522 33.74 26.38 -20.67
CA LYS A 522 33.90 25.58 -19.44
C LYS A 522 33.15 26.15 -18.25
N LEU A 523 33.02 27.48 -18.15
CA LEU A 523 32.21 28.13 -17.13
C LEU A 523 30.71 27.86 -17.36
N LYS A 524 30.25 27.93 -18.62
CA LYS A 524 28.86 27.60 -19.01
C LYS A 524 28.51 26.13 -18.77
N GLU A 525 29.45 25.21 -18.95
CA GLU A 525 29.26 23.78 -18.62
C GLU A 525 29.05 23.53 -17.12
N LYS A 526 29.61 24.39 -16.25
CA LYS A 526 29.68 24.17 -14.80
C LYS A 526 28.66 24.97 -13.99
N VAL A 527 27.99 25.94 -14.58
CA VAL A 527 26.99 26.78 -13.91
C VAL A 527 25.58 26.18 -14.04
N ASP A 528 24.69 26.52 -13.11
CA ASP A 528 23.29 26.16 -13.21
C ASP A 528 22.66 26.66 -14.52
N LYS A 529 21.83 25.83 -15.15
CA LYS A 529 21.21 26.09 -16.46
C LYS A 529 20.51 27.45 -16.57
N VAL A 530 19.95 27.94 -15.46
CA VAL A 530 19.22 29.21 -15.37
C VAL A 530 20.16 30.43 -15.45
N LEU A 531 21.44 30.25 -15.11
CA LEU A 531 22.43 31.32 -15.01
C LEU A 531 23.43 31.31 -16.18
N VAL A 532 23.36 30.32 -17.08
CA VAL A 532 24.26 30.17 -18.24
C VAL A 532 24.31 31.43 -19.10
N GLU A 533 23.17 32.08 -19.34
CA GLU A 533 23.08 33.28 -20.18
C GLU A 533 23.78 34.50 -19.56
N ARG A 534 24.02 34.50 -18.24
CA ARG A 534 24.74 35.59 -17.55
C ARG A 534 26.26 35.49 -17.70
N ILE A 535 26.79 34.37 -18.20
CA ILE A 535 28.22 34.19 -18.46
C ILE A 535 28.50 34.68 -19.87
N ASN A 536 29.24 35.80 -19.96
CA ASN A 536 29.63 36.40 -21.22
C ASN A 536 31.03 37.02 -21.08
N LEU A 537 32.01 36.53 -21.84
CA LEU A 537 33.39 37.03 -21.86
C LEU A 537 33.75 37.75 -23.17
N THR A 538 32.75 38.05 -24.02
CA THR A 538 32.97 38.69 -25.33
C THR A 538 33.69 40.03 -25.24
N GLY A 539 33.40 40.85 -24.22
CA GLY A 539 34.08 42.15 -24.05
C GLY A 539 35.58 42.01 -23.76
N GLU A 540 35.98 40.96 -23.05
CA GLU A 540 37.40 40.64 -22.80
C GLU A 540 38.06 40.08 -24.05
N MET A 541 37.35 39.23 -24.80
CA MET A 541 37.82 38.72 -26.09
C MET A 541 38.07 39.86 -27.08
N ASP A 542 37.17 40.84 -27.16
CA ASP A 542 37.35 42.04 -27.99
C ASP A 542 38.57 42.87 -27.56
N THR A 543 38.90 42.88 -26.27
CA THR A 543 40.09 43.57 -25.74
C THR A 543 41.39 42.89 -26.20
N PHE A 544 41.39 41.58 -26.43
CA PHE A 544 42.56 40.85 -26.94
C PHE A 544 42.64 40.83 -28.48
N SER A 545 41.51 41.05 -29.18
CA SER A 545 41.47 41.13 -30.65
C SER A 545 41.77 42.53 -31.19
N THR A 546 41.56 43.57 -30.37
CA THR A 546 41.79 44.98 -30.69
C THR A 546 43.16 45.43 -30.30
#